data_AF-A0A1A8DNH5-F1
#
_entry.id   AF-A0A1A8DNH5-F1
#
_cell.length_a   1.000
_cell.length_b   1.000
_cell.length_c   1.000
_cell.angle_alpha   90.00
_cell.angle_beta   90.00
_cell.angle_gamma   90.00
#
_symmetry.space_group_name_H-M   'P 1'
#
loop_
_entity.id
_entity.type
_entity.pdbx_description
1 polymer ?
#
loop_
_entity_poly.entity_id
_entity_poly.type
_entity_poly.pdbx_seq_one_letter_code
_entity_poly.pdbx_strand_id
1 'polypeptide(L)'
;MWLKAAVAASLVAVCVYYLTVQRTEVEEDSMSSALTRHVIWKSEGLVAYLNPRPWTPGSVILESSSPGSPGGSIFHLNESEYLSWLLGSRAVAELLCDRLGVQRCALVSRPHRDIPAQIRIVPLHGLDAEWRPHLAGDEEHNAHDPGYCTSKTAPRWSDSSLTAIQTKIRTKLLVPNARPDLSFLGDDPAHPGLFSRIIRGEEQHWRVWEDKDHVAFLTPFPNSPGFTVLVPRRPLTSDIFRLGKTDFEGLVLATKKVAQLLEEGLGAWGVGLIFEGFEIDYAHAKLIPLTLPSSVEESNGAKPTSAQFHPTYPGYVTSEDGPEASSDDLEKIHAKITENVKL
;
A
#
# COMPACT_ATOMS: atom_id res chain seq x y z
N MET A 1 26.76 38.72 -65.83
CA MET A 1 27.18 37.29 -65.83
C MET A 1 27.65 36.84 -64.43
N TRP A 2 26.94 37.23 -63.38
CA TRP A 2 27.24 36.88 -61.98
C TRP A 2 25.92 36.91 -61.22
N LEU A 3 25.03 35.92 -61.42
CA LEU A 3 23.90 35.65 -60.51
C LEU A 3 23.23 34.29 -60.79
N LYS A 4 23.99 33.28 -61.25
CA LYS A 4 23.49 31.90 -61.46
C LYS A 4 24.33 30.82 -60.77
N ALA A 5 25.25 31.19 -59.88
CA ALA A 5 26.13 30.23 -59.19
C ALA A 5 25.76 29.97 -57.71
N ALA A 6 24.81 30.72 -57.12
CA ALA A 6 24.52 30.61 -55.68
C ALA A 6 23.39 29.63 -55.32
N VAL A 7 22.57 29.18 -56.29
CA VAL A 7 21.39 28.33 -55.99
C VAL A 7 21.70 26.83 -56.07
N ALA A 8 22.77 26.42 -56.75
CA ALA A 8 23.13 25.00 -56.85
C ALA A 8 23.90 24.45 -55.63
N ALA A 9 24.58 25.30 -54.85
CA ALA A 9 25.37 24.87 -53.70
C ALA A 9 24.53 24.60 -52.43
N SER A 10 23.31 25.13 -52.33
CA SER A 10 22.44 24.92 -51.16
C SER A 10 21.55 23.67 -51.25
N LEU A 11 21.32 23.10 -52.45
CA LEU A 11 20.52 21.87 -52.58
C LEU A 11 21.33 20.59 -52.33
N VAL A 12 22.64 20.57 -52.61
CA VAL A 12 23.48 19.38 -52.36
C VAL A 12 23.74 19.18 -50.87
N ALA A 13 23.84 20.26 -50.08
CA ALA A 13 24.02 20.18 -48.63
C ALA A 13 22.78 19.64 -47.89
N VAL A 14 21.57 19.94 -48.38
CA VAL A 14 20.31 19.47 -47.78
C VAL A 14 20.05 18.00 -48.10
N CYS A 15 20.42 17.52 -49.30
CA CYS A 15 20.28 16.11 -49.66
C CYS A 15 21.33 15.20 -49.01
N VAL A 16 22.56 15.67 -48.76
CA VAL A 16 23.56 14.89 -48.01
C VAL A 16 23.16 14.79 -46.54
N TYR A 17 22.66 15.86 -45.91
CA TYR A 17 22.19 15.82 -44.52
C TYR A 17 20.97 14.88 -44.35
N TYR A 18 20.03 14.87 -45.30
CA TYR A 18 18.90 13.92 -45.25
C TYR A 18 19.28 12.46 -45.50
N LEU A 19 20.39 12.19 -46.21
CA LEU A 19 20.87 10.83 -46.47
C LEU A 19 21.85 10.32 -45.40
N THR A 20 22.52 11.18 -44.63
CA THR A 20 23.24 10.77 -43.40
C THR A 20 22.33 10.66 -42.18
N VAL A 21 21.25 11.44 -42.09
CA VAL A 21 20.27 11.34 -40.98
C VAL A 21 19.36 10.10 -41.11
N GLN A 22 19.26 9.48 -42.29
CA GLN A 22 18.53 8.21 -42.47
C GLN A 22 19.41 6.94 -42.42
N ARG A 23 20.67 7.01 -41.97
CA ARG A 23 21.55 5.82 -42.00
C ARG A 23 22.35 5.49 -40.74
N THR A 24 21.98 6.03 -39.60
CA THR A 24 22.50 5.59 -38.30
C THR A 24 21.46 5.81 -37.22
N GLU A 25 20.50 4.88 -37.14
CA GLU A 25 19.84 4.41 -35.92
C GLU A 25 19.03 3.15 -36.32
N VAL A 26 19.75 2.17 -36.86
CA VAL A 26 19.43 0.77 -36.61
C VAL A 26 20.39 0.40 -35.49
N GLU A 27 20.09 0.88 -34.28
CA GLU A 27 20.69 0.27 -33.10
C GLU A 27 19.99 -1.07 -32.92
N GLU A 28 20.81 -2.09 -33.12
CA GLU A 28 20.55 -3.48 -32.82
C GLU A 28 19.68 -3.65 -31.58
N ASP A 29 18.62 -4.39 -31.82
CA ASP A 29 17.78 -5.13 -30.88
C ASP A 29 18.64 -5.77 -29.77
N SER A 30 19.00 -4.95 -28.79
CA SER A 30 19.59 -5.39 -27.54
C SER A 30 18.44 -6.00 -26.75
N MET A 31 18.43 -7.34 -26.75
CA MET A 31 17.61 -8.21 -25.91
C MET A 31 17.80 -7.90 -24.42
N SER A 32 17.29 -6.75 -23.98
CA SER A 32 16.76 -6.57 -22.65
C SER A 32 15.29 -6.96 -22.77
N SER A 33 14.91 -8.14 -22.28
CA SER A 33 13.49 -8.47 -22.17
C SER A 33 12.87 -7.50 -21.17
N ALA A 34 12.44 -6.33 -21.64
CA ALA A 34 11.54 -5.48 -20.89
C ALA A 34 10.29 -6.33 -20.69
N LEU A 35 10.14 -6.90 -19.49
CA LEU A 35 8.96 -7.65 -19.10
C LEU A 35 7.73 -6.84 -19.52
N THR A 36 6.94 -7.41 -20.43
CA THR A 36 5.73 -6.77 -20.92
C THR A 36 4.85 -6.44 -19.73
N ARG A 37 4.70 -5.15 -19.42
CA ARG A 37 3.83 -4.71 -18.33
C ARG A 37 2.38 -4.83 -18.80
N HIS A 38 1.62 -5.74 -18.18
CA HIS A 38 0.19 -5.90 -18.40
C HIS A 38 -0.59 -4.76 -17.74
N VAL A 39 -0.53 -3.56 -18.33
CA VAL A 39 -1.18 -2.34 -17.82
C VAL A 39 -2.70 -2.48 -17.91
N ILE A 40 -3.38 -2.24 -16.79
CA ILE A 40 -4.84 -2.34 -16.68
C ILE A 40 -5.53 -1.00 -16.42
N TRP A 41 -4.77 0.01 -16.01
CA TRP A 41 -5.30 1.31 -15.65
C TRP A 41 -4.21 2.39 -15.71
N LYS A 42 -4.58 3.60 -16.11
CA LYS A 42 -3.74 4.79 -16.12
C LYS A 42 -4.54 6.00 -15.67
N SER A 43 -3.85 6.94 -15.04
CA SER A 43 -4.31 8.29 -14.78
C SER A 43 -3.13 9.25 -14.86
N GLU A 44 -3.36 10.55 -14.80
CA GLU A 44 -2.29 11.56 -14.77
C GLU A 44 -1.26 11.22 -13.68
N GLY A 45 -0.03 10.88 -14.11
CA GLY A 45 1.08 10.55 -13.23
C GLY A 45 1.11 9.13 -12.64
N LEU A 46 0.10 8.28 -12.90
CA LEU A 46 -0.02 6.95 -12.29
C LEU A 46 -0.31 5.85 -13.30
N VAL A 47 0.25 4.67 -13.06
CA VAL A 47 0.01 3.46 -13.84
C VAL A 47 -0.21 2.26 -12.93
N ALA A 48 -1.20 1.43 -13.24
CA ALA A 48 -1.44 0.16 -12.59
C ALA A 48 -1.34 -1.00 -13.59
N TYR A 49 -0.60 -2.04 -13.21
CA TYR A 49 -0.35 -3.23 -14.02
C TYR A 49 -0.35 -4.50 -13.17
N LEU A 50 -0.60 -5.66 -13.79
CA LEU A 50 -0.57 -6.94 -13.09
C LEU A 50 0.81 -7.22 -12.49
N ASN A 51 0.83 -7.65 -11.23
CA ASN A 51 2.05 -8.12 -10.58
C ASN A 51 2.50 -9.42 -11.26
N PRO A 52 3.73 -9.50 -11.83
CA PRO A 52 4.24 -10.74 -12.44
C PRO A 52 4.50 -11.85 -11.42
N ARG A 53 4.57 -11.52 -10.12
CA ARG A 53 4.70 -12.47 -9.00
C ARG A 53 3.52 -12.30 -8.03
N PRO A 54 2.29 -12.58 -8.49
CA PRO A 54 1.09 -12.24 -7.74
C PRO A 54 0.95 -13.14 -6.51
N TRP A 55 0.52 -12.56 -5.38
CA TRP A 55 0.19 -13.33 -4.17
C TRP A 55 -1.21 -13.96 -4.27
N THR A 56 -2.14 -13.29 -4.97
CA THR A 56 -3.48 -13.77 -5.33
C THR A 56 -3.73 -13.54 -6.83
N PRO A 57 -4.63 -14.29 -7.48
CA PRO A 57 -4.99 -14.02 -8.88
C PRO A 57 -5.38 -12.55 -9.10
N GLY A 58 -4.71 -11.88 -10.05
CA GLY A 58 -5.00 -10.49 -10.40
C GLY A 58 -4.46 -9.44 -9.42
N SER A 59 -3.49 -9.79 -8.55
CA SER A 59 -2.74 -8.77 -7.79
C SER A 59 -2.15 -7.71 -8.73
N VAL A 60 -2.25 -6.45 -8.34
CA VAL A 60 -1.84 -5.29 -9.15
C VAL A 60 -0.81 -4.45 -8.40
N ILE A 61 0.17 -3.94 -9.13
CA ILE A 61 1.10 -2.90 -8.68
C ILE A 61 0.62 -1.57 -9.25
N LEU A 62 0.45 -0.58 -8.39
CA LEU A 62 0.24 0.83 -8.72
C LEU A 62 1.52 1.60 -8.40
N GLU A 63 2.03 2.35 -9.37
CA GLU A 63 3.23 3.18 -9.24
C GLU A 63 3.13 4.48 -10.05
N SER A 64 4.13 5.34 -9.89
CA SER A 64 4.33 6.54 -10.74
C SER A 64 4.52 6.13 -12.20
N SER A 65 3.86 6.83 -13.13
CA SER A 65 4.10 6.65 -14.56
C SER A 65 5.49 7.12 -15.00
N SER A 66 6.12 7.98 -14.21
CA SER A 66 7.48 8.50 -14.44
C SER A 66 8.50 7.75 -13.57
N PRO A 67 9.71 7.47 -14.08
CA PRO A 67 10.77 6.85 -13.28
C PRO A 67 11.05 7.66 -12.00
N GLY A 68 10.97 7.00 -10.85
CA GLY A 68 11.30 7.59 -9.55
C GLY A 68 12.75 7.33 -9.15
N SER A 69 13.25 8.12 -8.20
CA SER A 69 14.50 7.77 -7.50
C SER A 69 14.30 6.50 -6.65
N PRO A 70 15.35 5.67 -6.47
CA PRO A 70 15.31 4.56 -5.51
C PRO A 70 14.98 5.07 -4.10
N GLY A 71 14.35 4.23 -3.26
CA GLY A 71 14.10 4.56 -1.86
C GLY A 71 12.71 5.14 -1.60
N GLY A 72 11.65 4.46 -2.06
CA GLY A 72 10.29 5.00 -2.02
C GLY A 72 9.43 4.54 -0.84
N SER A 73 8.81 5.51 -0.16
CA SER A 73 7.67 5.33 0.75
C SER A 73 6.52 6.22 0.26
N ILE A 74 5.29 5.68 0.22
CA ILE A 74 4.12 6.51 -0.09
C ILE A 74 3.92 7.62 0.95
N PHE A 75 4.38 7.41 2.19
CA PHE A 75 4.26 8.41 3.25
C PHE A 75 5.24 9.57 3.11
N HIS A 76 6.26 9.47 2.24
CA HIS A 76 7.21 10.56 1.94
C HIS A 76 6.80 11.40 0.72
N LEU A 77 5.77 10.99 -0.02
CA LEU A 77 5.16 11.81 -1.08
C LEU A 77 4.58 13.11 -0.50
N ASN A 78 4.41 14.16 -1.31
CA ASN A 78 3.67 15.31 -0.84
C ASN A 78 2.18 14.96 -0.63
N GLU A 79 1.43 15.79 0.10
CA GLU A 79 0.05 15.46 0.47
C GLU A 79 -0.88 15.26 -0.74
N SER A 80 -0.74 16.09 -1.78
CA SER A 80 -1.57 15.98 -2.99
C SER A 80 -1.24 14.73 -3.80
N GLU A 81 0.04 14.39 -3.92
CA GLU A 81 0.47 13.14 -4.57
C GLU A 81 -0.02 11.94 -3.78
N TYR A 82 0.22 11.91 -2.47
CA TYR A 82 -0.25 10.86 -1.59
C TYR A 82 -1.76 10.62 -1.75
N LEU A 83 -2.56 11.69 -1.71
CA LEU A 83 -4.00 11.60 -1.90
C LEU A 83 -4.36 11.05 -3.29
N SER A 84 -3.70 11.52 -4.35
CA SER A 84 -3.88 11.02 -5.72
C SER A 84 -3.59 9.53 -5.83
N TRP A 85 -2.51 9.03 -5.20
CA TRP A 85 -2.16 7.61 -5.18
C TRP A 85 -3.22 6.75 -4.49
N LEU A 86 -3.77 7.21 -3.36
CA LEU A 86 -4.79 6.46 -2.63
C LEU A 86 -6.15 6.49 -3.34
N LEU A 87 -6.50 7.60 -3.99
CA LEU A 87 -7.68 7.67 -4.87
C LEU A 87 -7.51 6.78 -6.12
N GLY A 88 -6.31 6.74 -6.71
CA GLY A 88 -5.98 5.81 -7.80
C GLY A 88 -6.11 4.36 -7.36
N SER A 89 -5.62 4.03 -6.15
CA SER A 89 -5.77 2.69 -5.57
C SER A 89 -7.24 2.29 -5.40
N ARG A 90 -8.09 3.24 -4.99
CA ARG A 90 -9.54 3.03 -4.92
C ARG A 90 -10.16 2.76 -6.29
N ALA A 91 -9.83 3.54 -7.31
CA ALA A 91 -10.33 3.33 -8.67
C ALA A 91 -9.89 1.96 -9.24
N VAL A 92 -8.65 1.56 -8.99
CA VAL A 92 -8.13 0.24 -9.37
C VAL A 92 -8.85 -0.88 -8.61
N ALA A 93 -9.09 -0.73 -7.31
CA ALA A 93 -9.84 -1.70 -6.52
C ALA A 93 -11.28 -1.88 -7.03
N GLU A 94 -11.97 -0.78 -7.34
CA GLU A 94 -13.33 -0.79 -7.93
C GLU A 94 -13.33 -1.54 -9.27
N LEU A 95 -12.36 -1.25 -10.16
CA LEU A 95 -12.16 -1.97 -11.41
C LEU A 95 -11.93 -3.47 -11.17
N LEU A 96 -11.04 -3.85 -10.25
CA LEU A 96 -10.75 -5.26 -9.99
C LEU A 96 -11.96 -6.01 -9.42
N CYS A 97 -12.74 -5.38 -8.54
CA CYS A 97 -13.96 -5.99 -8.00
C CYS A 97 -14.98 -6.30 -9.11
N ASP A 98 -15.26 -5.32 -9.98
CA ASP A 98 -16.18 -5.49 -11.11
C ASP A 98 -15.72 -6.58 -12.07
N ARG A 99 -14.44 -6.54 -12.47
CA ARG A 99 -13.95 -7.33 -13.60
C ARG A 99 -13.52 -8.73 -13.21
N LEU A 100 -13.08 -8.93 -11.96
CA LEU A 100 -12.70 -10.24 -11.46
C LEU A 100 -13.86 -10.94 -10.72
N GLY A 101 -14.91 -10.22 -10.35
CA GLY A 101 -16.04 -10.73 -9.57
C GLY A 101 -15.68 -10.97 -8.10
N VAL A 102 -14.66 -10.29 -7.59
CA VAL A 102 -14.31 -10.33 -6.16
C VAL A 102 -15.14 -9.31 -5.41
N GLN A 103 -15.50 -9.62 -4.16
CA GLN A 103 -16.30 -8.70 -3.33
C GLN A 103 -15.50 -7.49 -2.83
N ARG A 104 -14.18 -7.66 -2.67
CA ARG A 104 -13.29 -6.67 -2.07
C ARG A 104 -11.86 -6.84 -2.58
N CYS A 105 -11.10 -5.74 -2.57
CA CYS A 105 -9.65 -5.76 -2.65
C CYS A 105 -9.03 -5.24 -1.34
N ALA A 106 -7.88 -5.79 -0.97
CA ALA A 106 -7.01 -5.22 0.06
C ALA A 106 -6.00 -4.24 -0.57
N LEU A 107 -5.45 -3.36 0.27
CA LEU A 107 -4.31 -2.51 -0.06
C LEU A 107 -3.12 -2.95 0.79
N VAL A 108 -1.95 -3.11 0.18
CA VAL A 108 -0.68 -3.29 0.90
C VAL A 108 0.35 -2.35 0.31
N SER A 109 0.93 -1.47 1.12
CA SER A 109 2.10 -0.68 0.75
C SER A 109 3.21 -0.94 1.75
N ARG A 110 4.39 -1.26 1.23
CA ARG A 110 5.60 -1.40 2.01
C ARG A 110 6.63 -0.45 1.41
N PRO A 111 7.31 0.38 2.22
CA PRO A 111 8.39 1.20 1.72
C PRO A 111 9.57 0.31 1.31
N HIS A 112 10.35 0.74 0.32
CA HIS A 112 11.52 0.03 -0.16
C HIS A 112 12.72 0.98 -0.23
N ARG A 113 13.94 0.45 -0.07
CA ARG A 113 15.19 1.23 -0.16
C ARG A 113 15.71 1.36 -1.58
N ASP A 114 15.47 0.34 -2.41
CA ASP A 114 16.11 0.21 -3.71
C ASP A 114 15.15 0.36 -4.89
N ILE A 115 13.84 0.44 -4.62
CA ILE A 115 12.82 0.66 -5.64
C ILE A 115 11.93 1.86 -5.28
N PRO A 116 11.31 2.51 -6.29
CA PRO A 116 10.34 3.58 -6.05
C PRO A 116 9.14 3.11 -5.22
N ALA A 117 8.35 4.09 -4.75
CA ALA A 117 7.15 3.81 -3.97
C ALA A 117 6.15 3.03 -4.82
N GLN A 118 5.45 2.07 -4.21
CA GLN A 118 4.42 1.29 -4.87
C GLN A 118 3.29 0.96 -3.89
N ILE A 119 2.10 0.76 -4.45
CA ILE A 119 0.95 0.21 -3.74
C ILE A 119 0.54 -1.08 -4.43
N ARG A 120 0.32 -2.13 -3.63
CA ARG A 120 -0.27 -3.38 -4.10
C ARG A 120 -1.76 -3.38 -3.82
N ILE A 121 -2.56 -3.63 -4.85
CA ILE A 121 -3.99 -3.86 -4.74
C ILE A 121 -4.21 -5.36 -4.91
N VAL A 122 -4.82 -6.00 -3.91
CA VAL A 122 -4.88 -7.46 -3.78
C VAL A 122 -6.34 -7.91 -3.81
N PRO A 123 -6.84 -8.47 -4.92
CA PRO A 123 -8.18 -9.06 -4.99
C PRO A 123 -8.38 -10.19 -3.97
N LEU A 124 -9.42 -10.10 -3.14
CA LEU A 124 -9.70 -11.09 -2.10
C LEU A 124 -10.73 -12.11 -2.62
N HIS A 125 -10.23 -13.22 -3.15
CA HIS A 125 -11.05 -14.28 -3.74
C HIS A 125 -11.65 -15.22 -2.68
N GLY A 126 -12.79 -15.83 -2.99
CA GLY A 126 -13.42 -16.85 -2.13
C GLY A 126 -14.18 -16.32 -0.92
N LEU A 127 -14.46 -15.01 -0.88
CA LEU A 127 -15.29 -14.38 0.14
C LEU A 127 -16.77 -14.46 -0.22
N ASP A 128 -17.61 -14.64 0.80
CA ASP A 128 -19.06 -14.52 0.64
C ASP A 128 -19.52 -13.06 0.64
N ALA A 129 -20.74 -12.82 0.18
CA ALA A 129 -21.33 -11.48 0.13
C ALA A 129 -21.61 -10.90 1.54
N GLU A 130 -21.97 -11.77 2.49
CA GLU A 130 -22.13 -11.37 3.89
C GLU A 130 -20.77 -11.34 4.59
N TRP A 131 -20.49 -10.24 5.29
CA TRP A 131 -19.25 -10.11 6.05
C TRP A 131 -19.23 -11.09 7.22
N ARG A 132 -18.10 -11.75 7.40
CA ARG A 132 -17.75 -12.50 8.62
C ARG A 132 -16.26 -12.31 8.91
N PRO A 133 -15.83 -12.52 10.18
CA PRO A 133 -14.42 -12.51 10.48
C PRO A 133 -13.68 -13.61 9.70
N HIS A 134 -12.55 -13.25 9.10
CA HIS A 134 -11.62 -14.19 8.47
C HIS A 134 -10.23 -13.92 9.04
N LEU A 135 -9.72 -14.86 9.83
CA LEU A 135 -8.42 -14.74 10.49
C LEU A 135 -7.46 -15.79 9.92
N ALA A 136 -6.18 -15.46 9.87
CA ALA A 136 -5.14 -16.43 9.55
C ALA A 136 -5.17 -17.61 10.53
N GLY A 137 -4.82 -18.79 10.03
CA GLY A 137 -4.72 -20.01 10.87
C GLY A 137 -3.47 -20.03 11.75
N ASP A 138 -2.52 -19.14 11.49
CA ASP A 138 -1.23 -19.04 12.16
C ASP A 138 -0.92 -17.61 12.60
N GLU A 139 -0.08 -17.50 13.63
CA GLU A 139 0.40 -16.23 14.18
C GLU A 139 1.85 -15.98 13.73
N GLU A 140 2.22 -14.71 13.65
CA GLU A 140 3.57 -14.31 13.26
C GLU A 140 4.05 -13.13 14.09
N HIS A 141 5.30 -13.18 14.55
CA HIS A 141 5.93 -12.08 15.28
C HIS A 141 7.36 -11.86 14.82
N ASN A 142 7.68 -10.61 14.48
CA ASN A 142 9.00 -10.15 14.10
C ASN A 142 9.40 -8.95 14.95
N ALA A 143 10.50 -9.08 15.70
CA ALA A 143 11.01 -7.99 16.54
C ALA A 143 11.56 -6.81 15.71
N HIS A 144 11.99 -7.09 14.49
CA HIS A 144 12.55 -6.16 13.52
C HIS A 144 11.93 -6.41 12.15
N ASP A 145 12.21 -5.52 11.20
CA ASP A 145 11.75 -5.66 9.83
C ASP A 145 12.23 -6.98 9.17
N PRO A 146 11.32 -7.91 8.82
CA PRO A 146 11.68 -9.20 8.24
C PRO A 146 11.86 -9.15 6.71
N GLY A 147 11.70 -7.98 6.07
CA GLY A 147 11.73 -7.84 4.61
C GLY A 147 10.35 -7.78 3.95
N TYR A 148 9.26 -7.97 4.72
CA TYR A 148 7.88 -7.83 4.28
C TYR A 148 6.96 -7.30 5.38
N CYS A 149 5.74 -6.91 5.02
CA CYS A 149 4.66 -6.56 5.95
C CYS A 149 3.55 -7.59 5.81
N THR A 150 2.98 -8.05 6.93
CA THR A 150 1.83 -8.97 6.95
C THR A 150 0.77 -8.43 7.88
N SER A 151 -0.49 -8.80 7.64
CA SER A 151 -1.61 -8.44 8.50
C SER A 151 -1.91 -9.46 9.61
N LYS A 152 -1.16 -10.58 9.66
CA LYS A 152 -1.29 -11.61 10.70
C LYS A 152 -1.17 -11.02 12.12
N THR A 153 -1.87 -11.63 13.06
CA THR A 153 -1.75 -11.31 14.49
C THR A 153 -0.62 -12.09 15.14
N ALA A 154 -0.29 -11.70 16.37
CA ALA A 154 0.68 -12.36 17.24
C ALA A 154 0.09 -12.59 18.63
N PRO A 155 0.75 -13.38 19.51
CA PRO A 155 0.37 -13.46 20.91
C PRO A 155 0.28 -12.08 21.58
N ARG A 156 -0.63 -11.96 22.55
CA ARG A 156 -0.83 -10.71 23.27
C ARG A 156 0.45 -10.24 23.95
N TRP A 157 0.80 -8.98 23.73
CA TRP A 157 1.89 -8.30 24.43
C TRP A 157 1.49 -7.85 25.84
N SER A 158 2.48 -7.73 26.73
CA SER A 158 2.26 -7.22 28.08
C SER A 158 1.85 -5.75 28.06
N ASP A 159 0.99 -5.36 29.00
CA ASP A 159 0.56 -3.97 29.16
C ASP A 159 1.75 -3.01 29.37
N SER A 160 2.79 -3.46 30.08
CA SER A 160 4.02 -2.70 30.27
C SER A 160 4.81 -2.48 28.97
N SER A 161 4.89 -3.51 28.11
CA SER A 161 5.55 -3.39 26.80
C SER A 161 4.80 -2.42 25.90
N LEU A 162 3.47 -2.53 25.85
CA LEU A 162 2.62 -1.63 25.07
C LEU A 162 2.71 -0.19 25.59
N THR A 163 2.71 0.01 26.91
CA THR A 163 2.86 1.34 27.54
C THR A 163 4.23 1.96 27.22
N ALA A 164 5.30 1.16 27.23
CA ALA A 164 6.64 1.64 26.88
C ALA A 164 6.72 2.13 25.42
N ILE A 165 6.17 1.35 24.47
CA ILE A 165 6.11 1.74 23.05
C ILE A 165 5.21 2.97 22.86
N GLN A 166 4.03 2.99 23.47
CA GLN A 166 3.12 4.13 23.42
C GLN A 166 3.81 5.40 23.91
N THR A 167 4.55 5.32 25.02
CA THR A 167 5.29 6.46 25.58
C THR A 167 6.31 6.98 24.58
N LYS A 168 7.12 6.11 23.97
CA LYS A 168 8.10 6.49 22.94
C LYS A 168 7.46 7.27 21.80
N ILE A 169 6.36 6.75 21.25
CA ILE A 169 5.64 7.39 20.14
C ILE A 169 5.08 8.75 20.58
N ARG A 170 4.39 8.80 21.72
CA ARG A 170 3.74 10.02 22.22
C ARG A 170 4.72 11.14 22.58
N THR A 171 5.99 10.83 22.88
CA THR A 171 7.01 11.87 23.14
C THR A 171 7.21 12.84 21.96
N LYS A 172 6.79 12.44 20.74
CA LYS A 172 6.86 13.26 19.53
C LYS A 172 5.64 14.14 19.30
N LEU A 173 4.58 13.96 20.08
CA LEU A 173 3.41 14.84 20.04
C LEU A 173 3.73 16.19 20.70
N LEU A 174 3.01 17.24 20.27
CA LEU A 174 3.06 18.55 20.93
C LEU A 174 2.68 18.48 22.41
N VAL A 175 1.74 17.60 22.76
CA VAL A 175 1.27 17.38 24.15
C VAL A 175 1.27 15.87 24.45
N PRO A 176 2.43 15.28 24.82
CA PRO A 176 2.56 13.83 25.02
C PRO A 176 1.60 13.24 26.05
N ASN A 177 1.24 14.01 27.08
CA ASN A 177 0.40 13.58 28.20
C ASN A 177 -1.05 14.09 28.09
N ALA A 178 -1.50 14.51 26.89
CA ALA A 178 -2.89 14.88 26.67
C ALA A 178 -3.83 13.74 27.06
N ARG A 179 -4.90 14.08 27.81
CA ARG A 179 -5.95 13.12 28.14
C ARG A 179 -6.66 12.69 26.85
N PRO A 180 -7.02 11.40 26.70
CA PRO A 180 -7.76 10.93 25.54
C PRO A 180 -9.10 11.66 25.38
N ASP A 181 -9.41 12.06 24.15
CA ASP A 181 -10.75 12.51 23.79
C ASP A 181 -11.65 11.28 23.55
N LEU A 182 -12.63 11.06 24.42
CA LEU A 182 -13.52 9.91 24.38
C LEU A 182 -14.76 10.13 23.50
N SER A 183 -14.79 11.21 22.71
CA SER A 183 -15.89 11.51 21.78
C SER A 183 -16.04 10.41 20.74
N PHE A 184 -17.20 9.76 20.74
CA PHE A 184 -17.61 8.75 19.78
C PHE A 184 -18.69 9.35 18.86
N LEU A 185 -18.52 9.17 17.55
CA LEU A 185 -19.33 9.86 16.52
C LEU A 185 -20.26 8.88 15.79
N GLY A 186 -20.66 7.78 16.43
CA GLY A 186 -21.64 6.85 15.88
C GLY A 186 -23.07 7.27 16.14
N ASP A 187 -23.96 6.91 15.21
CA ASP A 187 -25.39 7.21 15.30
C ASP A 187 -26.06 6.54 16.51
N ASP A 188 -25.60 5.33 16.86
CA ASP A 188 -25.93 4.67 18.14
C ASP A 188 -24.81 4.93 19.16
N PRO A 189 -25.00 5.80 20.16
CA PRO A 189 -23.97 6.12 21.16
C PRO A 189 -23.46 4.91 21.94
N ALA A 190 -24.27 3.84 22.04
CA ALA A 190 -23.94 2.60 22.74
C ALA A 190 -23.49 1.47 21.81
N HIS A 191 -23.12 1.78 20.56
CA HIS A 191 -22.74 0.78 19.55
C HIS A 191 -21.74 -0.24 20.14
N PRO A 192 -22.04 -1.55 20.07
CA PRO A 192 -21.33 -2.56 20.85
C PRO A 192 -20.00 -2.99 20.24
N GLY A 193 -19.63 -2.53 19.04
CA GLY A 193 -18.39 -2.92 18.35
C GLY A 193 -17.13 -2.62 19.16
N LEU A 194 -16.11 -3.49 19.07
CA LEU A 194 -14.87 -3.39 19.85
C LEU A 194 -14.19 -2.01 19.71
N PHE A 195 -14.04 -1.50 18.48
CA PHE A 195 -13.44 -0.18 18.27
C PHE A 195 -14.30 0.95 18.82
N SER A 196 -15.64 0.84 18.77
CA SER A 196 -16.53 1.81 19.42
C SER A 196 -16.28 1.88 20.93
N ARG A 197 -16.12 0.73 21.59
CA ARG A 197 -15.79 0.66 23.02
C ARG A 197 -14.40 1.20 23.34
N ILE A 198 -13.40 0.97 22.48
CA ILE A 198 -12.06 1.58 22.59
C ILE A 198 -12.13 3.11 22.46
N ILE A 199 -12.91 3.65 21.51
CA ILE A 199 -13.09 5.09 21.32
C ILE A 199 -13.77 5.74 22.54
N ARG A 200 -14.72 5.05 23.18
CA ARG A 200 -15.39 5.53 24.40
C ARG A 200 -14.57 5.31 25.68
N GLY A 201 -13.43 4.63 25.60
CA GLY A 201 -12.58 4.33 26.77
C GLY A 201 -13.14 3.24 27.69
N GLU A 202 -14.08 2.43 27.18
CA GLU A 202 -14.67 1.28 27.88
C GLU A 202 -13.74 0.07 27.87
N GLU A 203 -12.78 0.05 26.93
CA GLU A 203 -11.76 -0.97 26.79
C GLU A 203 -10.38 -0.40 27.11
N GLN A 204 -9.49 -1.25 27.61
CA GLN A 204 -8.08 -0.89 27.76
C GLN A 204 -7.48 -0.56 26.39
N HIS A 205 -6.75 0.56 26.30
CA HIS A 205 -6.21 1.05 25.04
C HIS A 205 -4.86 1.75 25.21
N TRP A 206 -4.05 1.72 24.15
CA TRP A 206 -2.76 2.42 24.07
C TRP A 206 -2.78 3.42 22.92
N ARG A 207 -3.58 4.49 23.05
CA ARG A 207 -3.70 5.54 22.03
C ARG A 207 -2.40 6.28 21.83
N VAL A 208 -1.94 6.35 20.59
CA VAL A 208 -0.69 7.01 20.21
C VAL A 208 -0.92 8.35 19.53
N TRP A 209 -2.10 8.54 18.92
CA TRP A 209 -2.48 9.77 18.23
C TRP A 209 -4.00 9.84 18.10
N GLU A 210 -4.56 11.05 18.04
CA GLU A 210 -5.97 11.26 17.71
C GLU A 210 -6.18 12.66 17.11
N ASP A 211 -7.26 12.82 16.37
CA ASP A 211 -7.81 14.10 15.97
C ASP A 211 -9.33 14.14 16.19
N LYS A 212 -9.99 15.15 15.60
CA LYS A 212 -11.44 15.35 15.73
C LYS A 212 -12.28 14.20 15.16
N ASP A 213 -11.76 13.44 14.19
CA ASP A 213 -12.50 12.41 13.46
C ASP A 213 -11.89 11.01 13.62
N HIS A 214 -10.67 10.87 14.11
CA HIS A 214 -9.92 9.61 14.10
C HIS A 214 -9.14 9.35 15.41
N VAL A 215 -8.88 8.06 15.67
CA VAL A 215 -8.08 7.59 16.80
C VAL A 215 -7.11 6.50 16.32
N ALA A 216 -5.83 6.62 16.69
CA ALA A 216 -4.80 5.62 16.47
C ALA A 216 -4.34 5.01 17.80
N PHE A 217 -4.28 3.68 17.87
CA PHE A 217 -3.87 2.95 19.07
C PHE A 217 -3.07 1.70 18.73
N LEU A 218 -2.20 1.25 19.64
CA LEU A 218 -1.47 0.00 19.47
C LEU A 218 -2.44 -1.19 19.59
N THR A 219 -2.31 -2.16 18.69
CA THR A 219 -2.96 -3.45 18.89
C THR A 219 -2.27 -4.20 20.04
N PRO A 220 -3.03 -4.87 20.94
CA PRO A 220 -2.43 -5.73 21.94
C PRO A 220 -1.87 -7.04 21.36
N PHE A 221 -2.14 -7.36 20.09
CA PHE A 221 -1.67 -8.56 19.38
C PHE A 221 -0.69 -8.22 18.23
N PRO A 222 0.42 -7.50 18.50
CA PRO A 222 1.25 -6.93 17.44
C PRO A 222 2.24 -7.95 16.84
N ASN A 223 2.18 -8.12 15.51
CA ASN A 223 3.21 -8.86 14.78
C ASN A 223 4.55 -8.12 14.70
N SER A 224 4.59 -6.81 14.96
CA SER A 224 5.81 -6.03 15.08
C SER A 224 5.69 -4.92 16.14
N PRO A 225 6.79 -4.49 16.77
CA PRO A 225 6.76 -3.39 17.73
C PRO A 225 6.17 -2.11 17.12
N GLY A 226 5.13 -1.58 17.75
CA GLY A 226 4.48 -0.35 17.30
C GLY A 226 3.39 -0.53 16.25
N PHE A 227 2.99 -1.77 15.93
CA PHE A 227 1.81 -2.04 15.11
C PHE A 227 0.60 -1.25 15.65
N THR A 228 0.19 -0.26 14.86
CA THR A 228 -0.87 0.68 15.18
C THR A 228 -2.09 0.45 14.30
N VAL A 229 -3.26 0.49 14.91
CA VAL A 229 -4.57 0.49 14.25
C VAL A 229 -5.13 1.90 14.31
N LEU A 230 -5.48 2.47 13.15
CA LEU A 230 -6.11 3.77 13.01
C LEU A 230 -7.56 3.59 12.54
N VAL A 231 -8.49 4.18 13.27
CA VAL A 231 -9.94 4.06 13.03
C VAL A 231 -10.61 5.44 13.04
N PRO A 232 -11.69 5.65 12.27
CA PRO A 232 -12.56 6.80 12.45
C PRO A 232 -13.34 6.68 13.77
N ARG A 233 -13.71 7.81 14.37
CA ARG A 233 -14.57 7.89 15.57
C ARG A 233 -16.02 7.48 15.30
N ARG A 234 -16.45 7.59 14.05
CA ARG A 234 -17.74 7.11 13.55
C ARG A 234 -17.57 5.68 13.03
N PRO A 235 -18.48 4.74 13.37
CA PRO A 235 -18.50 3.42 12.74
C PRO A 235 -18.75 3.51 11.24
N LEU A 236 -17.81 2.95 10.48
CA LEU A 236 -17.91 2.83 9.02
C LEU A 236 -17.59 1.40 8.60
N THR A 237 -18.02 1.00 7.41
CA THR A 237 -17.72 -0.33 6.86
C THR A 237 -16.22 -0.64 6.89
N SER A 238 -15.86 -1.88 7.18
CA SER A 238 -14.48 -2.36 7.09
C SER A 238 -13.89 -2.31 5.68
N ASP A 239 -14.74 -2.21 4.65
CA ASP A 239 -14.31 -2.01 3.27
C ASP A 239 -13.92 -0.55 3.02
N ILE A 240 -12.64 -0.25 3.25
CA ILE A 240 -12.12 1.12 3.13
C ILE A 240 -12.34 1.70 1.73
N PHE A 241 -12.25 0.89 0.66
CA PHE A 241 -12.46 1.39 -0.70
C PHE A 241 -13.93 1.76 -0.99
N ARG A 242 -14.88 1.25 -0.21
CA ARG A 242 -16.31 1.58 -0.33
C ARG A 242 -16.74 2.77 0.53
N LEU A 243 -15.84 3.38 1.28
CA LEU A 243 -16.15 4.58 2.06
C LEU A 243 -16.57 5.76 1.17
N GLY A 244 -17.40 6.65 1.72
CA GLY A 244 -17.68 7.94 1.11
C GLY A 244 -16.38 8.72 0.87
N LYS A 245 -16.33 9.54 -0.18
CA LYS A 245 -15.10 10.24 -0.59
C LYS A 245 -14.45 11.00 0.57
N THR A 246 -15.21 11.83 1.29
CA THR A 246 -14.71 12.61 2.43
C THR A 246 -14.14 11.73 3.55
N ASP A 247 -14.79 10.60 3.83
CA ASP A 247 -14.35 9.66 4.88
C ASP A 247 -13.06 8.95 4.48
N PHE A 248 -12.98 8.52 3.22
CA PHE A 248 -11.78 7.92 2.66
C PHE A 248 -10.61 8.89 2.71
N GLU A 249 -10.77 10.12 2.19
CA GLU A 249 -9.73 11.14 2.16
C GLU A 249 -9.27 11.51 3.58
N GLY A 250 -10.21 11.68 4.52
CA GLY A 250 -9.92 11.94 5.93
C GLY A 250 -9.09 10.81 6.56
N LEU A 251 -9.50 9.56 6.35
CA LEU A 251 -8.82 8.40 6.89
C LEU A 251 -7.40 8.26 6.34
N VAL A 252 -7.20 8.36 5.02
CA VAL A 252 -5.86 8.20 4.44
C VAL A 252 -4.92 9.33 4.85
N LEU A 253 -5.40 10.58 4.92
CA LEU A 253 -4.58 11.69 5.43
C LEU A 253 -4.20 11.50 6.90
N ALA A 254 -5.10 10.94 7.71
CA ALA A 254 -4.76 10.54 9.07
C ALA A 254 -3.68 9.44 9.10
N THR A 255 -3.72 8.45 8.19
CA THR A 255 -2.66 7.42 8.13
C THR A 255 -1.29 8.02 7.86
N LYS A 256 -1.19 9.06 7.00
CA LYS A 256 0.07 9.76 6.73
C LYS A 256 0.65 10.42 7.97
N LYS A 257 -0.18 11.11 8.76
CA LYS A 257 0.24 11.76 10.01
C LYS A 257 0.73 10.73 11.04
N VAL A 258 0.00 9.62 11.19
CA VAL A 258 0.36 8.57 12.14
C VAL A 258 1.63 7.84 11.67
N ALA A 259 1.79 7.58 10.38
CA ALA A 259 3.01 6.97 9.84
C ALA A 259 4.25 7.81 10.16
N GLN A 260 4.22 9.12 9.92
CA GLN A 260 5.33 10.03 10.26
C GLN A 260 5.63 10.03 11.77
N LEU A 261 4.59 10.05 12.60
CA LEU A 261 4.74 9.96 14.06
C LEU A 261 5.40 8.64 14.49
N LEU A 262 5.08 7.53 13.83
CA LEU A 262 5.66 6.22 14.10
C LEU A 262 7.13 6.14 13.66
N GLU A 263 7.46 6.67 12.47
CA GLU A 263 8.85 6.77 11.98
C GLU A 263 9.73 7.53 12.99
N GLU A 264 9.29 8.72 13.40
CA GLU A 264 10.03 9.55 14.36
C GLU A 264 10.08 8.94 15.76
N GLY A 265 8.95 8.41 16.24
CA GLY A 265 8.78 7.92 17.60
C GLY A 265 9.52 6.62 17.88
N LEU A 266 9.71 5.78 16.87
CA LEU A 266 10.33 4.46 16.99
C LEU A 266 11.68 4.37 16.28
N GLY A 267 12.11 5.40 15.56
CA GLY A 267 13.28 5.34 14.69
C GLY A 267 13.07 4.32 13.56
N ALA A 268 11.82 4.16 13.11
CA ALA A 268 11.51 3.26 12.00
C ALA A 268 12.04 3.90 10.71
N TRP A 269 12.67 3.09 9.85
CA TRP A 269 13.15 3.60 8.56
C TRP A 269 12.01 3.78 7.55
N GLY A 270 10.85 3.20 7.84
CA GLY A 270 9.61 3.37 7.09
C GLY A 270 8.44 2.72 7.83
N VAL A 271 7.23 2.93 7.31
CA VAL A 271 5.99 2.31 7.82
C VAL A 271 5.22 1.65 6.69
N GLY A 272 4.84 0.39 6.87
CA GLY A 272 3.90 -0.30 5.99
C GLY A 272 2.46 0.09 6.27
N LEU A 273 1.61 0.07 5.22
CA LEU A 273 0.18 0.35 5.29
C LEU A 273 -0.61 -0.86 4.77
N ILE A 274 -1.62 -1.30 5.53
CA ILE A 274 -2.55 -2.33 5.09
C ILE A 274 -4.01 -1.88 5.30
N PHE A 275 -4.83 -2.05 4.26
CA PHE A 275 -6.29 -2.05 4.32
C PHE A 275 -6.79 -3.45 3.99
N GLU A 276 -7.56 -4.06 4.89
CA GLU A 276 -8.03 -5.45 4.75
C GLU A 276 -9.48 -5.61 5.22
N GLY A 277 -9.73 -5.29 6.50
CA GLY A 277 -11.09 -5.18 7.02
C GLY A 277 -11.77 -6.51 7.37
N PHE A 278 -11.03 -7.54 7.76
CA PHE A 278 -11.60 -8.88 8.04
C PHE A 278 -11.44 -9.39 9.47
N GLU A 279 -10.70 -8.72 10.35
CA GLU A 279 -10.78 -9.08 11.78
C GLU A 279 -11.99 -8.46 12.47
N ILE A 280 -12.32 -7.22 12.12
CA ILE A 280 -13.38 -6.43 12.75
C ILE A 280 -14.12 -5.65 11.66
N ASP A 281 -15.45 -5.73 11.66
CA ASP A 281 -16.28 -4.99 10.70
C ASP A 281 -16.42 -3.51 11.08
N TYR A 282 -15.33 -2.78 10.90
CA TYR A 282 -15.22 -1.36 11.17
C TYR A 282 -14.03 -0.82 10.37
N ALA A 283 -14.13 0.30 9.67
CA ALA A 283 -13.00 0.85 8.91
C ALA A 283 -11.72 0.97 9.76
N HIS A 284 -10.65 0.29 9.36
CA HIS A 284 -9.39 0.36 10.09
C HIS A 284 -8.17 0.20 9.19
N ALA A 285 -7.23 1.12 9.36
CA ALA A 285 -5.93 1.07 8.71
C ALA A 285 -4.89 0.47 9.67
N LYS A 286 -4.07 -0.44 9.16
CA LYS A 286 -2.96 -1.04 9.90
C LYS A 286 -1.66 -0.37 9.46
N LEU A 287 -0.93 0.17 10.44
CA LEU A 287 0.36 0.82 10.26
C LEU A 287 1.44 0.00 10.96
N ILE A 288 2.42 -0.47 10.19
CA ILE A 288 3.43 -1.43 10.63
C ILE A 288 4.82 -0.77 10.53
N PRO A 289 5.38 -0.27 11.63
CA PRO A 289 6.72 0.31 11.63
C PRO A 289 7.79 -0.71 11.26
N LEU A 290 8.75 -0.30 10.44
CA LEU A 290 9.88 -1.11 10.01
C LEU A 290 11.15 -0.63 10.72
N THR A 291 11.60 -1.39 11.71
CA THR A 291 12.80 -1.09 12.49
C THR A 291 13.94 -2.03 12.12
N LEU A 292 15.17 -1.53 12.12
CA LEU A 292 16.35 -2.37 11.95
C LEU A 292 16.80 -2.93 13.32
N PRO A 293 17.45 -4.11 13.35
CA PRO A 293 18.15 -4.57 14.54
C PRO A 293 19.25 -3.58 14.95
N SER A 294 19.51 -3.45 16.25
CA SER A 294 20.54 -2.54 16.77
C SER A 294 21.94 -3.12 16.63
N SER A 295 22.04 -4.43 16.41
CA SER A 295 23.30 -5.16 16.21
C SER A 295 23.14 -6.31 15.21
N VAL A 296 24.25 -6.79 14.65
CA VAL A 296 24.27 -7.94 13.73
C VAL A 296 23.86 -9.24 14.44
N GLU A 297 23.99 -9.31 15.77
CA GLU A 297 23.60 -10.48 16.58
C GLU A 297 22.08 -10.58 16.82
N GLU A 298 21.37 -9.46 16.72
CA GLU A 298 19.89 -9.38 16.75
C GLU A 298 19.26 -9.72 15.39
N SER A 299 20.07 -9.80 14.32
CA SER A 299 19.69 -10.27 12.99
C SER A 299 19.53 -11.81 12.96
N ASN A 300 18.76 -12.38 13.90
CA ASN A 300 18.42 -13.79 13.86
C ASN A 300 17.27 -14.04 12.88
N GLY A 301 17.67 -14.16 11.61
CA GLY A 301 17.06 -15.06 10.63
C GLY A 301 15.64 -14.74 10.21
N ALA A 302 15.48 -13.82 9.26
CA ALA A 302 14.38 -13.94 8.30
C ALA A 302 14.53 -15.33 7.65
N LYS A 303 13.69 -16.29 8.07
CA LYS A 303 13.65 -17.58 7.40
C LYS A 303 13.22 -17.29 5.96
N PRO A 304 13.94 -17.77 4.93
CA PRO A 304 13.45 -17.68 3.58
C PRO A 304 12.10 -18.41 3.53
N THR A 305 11.03 -17.63 3.42
CA THR A 305 9.69 -18.12 3.17
C THR A 305 9.64 -18.55 1.71
N SER A 306 9.15 -19.77 1.43
CA SER A 306 8.90 -20.16 0.05
C SER A 306 7.80 -19.26 -0.50
N ALA A 307 7.99 -18.70 -1.69
CA ALA A 307 7.00 -17.84 -2.33
C ALA A 307 5.64 -18.57 -2.38
N GLN A 308 4.60 -17.94 -1.82
CA GLN A 308 3.27 -18.54 -1.68
C GLN A 308 2.29 -17.92 -2.66
N PHE A 309 1.43 -18.75 -3.24
CA PHE A 309 0.30 -18.33 -4.05
C PHE A 309 -1.00 -18.77 -3.39
N HIS A 310 -1.94 -17.85 -3.21
CA HIS A 310 -3.23 -18.14 -2.61
C HIS A 310 -4.36 -17.89 -3.63
N PRO A 311 -4.95 -18.95 -4.19
CA PRO A 311 -6.11 -18.81 -5.09
C PRO A 311 -7.34 -18.20 -4.42
N THR A 312 -7.43 -18.32 -3.08
CA THR A 312 -8.49 -17.76 -2.24
C THR A 312 -7.86 -17.09 -1.03
N TYR A 313 -8.53 -16.08 -0.48
CA TYR A 313 -8.05 -15.30 0.65
C TYR A 313 -7.89 -16.19 1.91
N PRO A 314 -6.66 -16.31 2.46
CA PRO A 314 -6.36 -17.20 3.57
C PRO A 314 -6.58 -16.58 4.96
N GLY A 315 -7.17 -15.38 5.06
CA GLY A 315 -7.38 -14.68 6.34
C GLY A 315 -6.27 -13.71 6.75
N TYR A 316 -5.32 -13.41 5.87
CA TYR A 316 -4.34 -12.32 6.01
C TYR A 316 -3.93 -11.79 4.64
N VAL A 317 -3.20 -10.67 4.59
CA VAL A 317 -2.52 -10.17 3.39
C VAL A 317 -1.07 -9.84 3.69
N THR A 318 -0.21 -9.90 2.68
CA THR A 318 1.23 -9.64 2.81
C THR A 318 1.77 -8.80 1.65
N SER A 319 2.91 -8.15 1.88
CA SER A 319 3.68 -7.49 0.82
C SER A 319 4.63 -8.45 0.08
N GLU A 320 4.73 -9.70 0.52
CA GLU A 320 5.54 -10.72 -0.16
C GLU A 320 5.06 -10.96 -1.60
N ASP A 321 6.00 -11.37 -2.43
CA ASP A 321 5.71 -11.85 -3.77
C ASP A 321 5.29 -13.32 -3.73
N GLY A 322 4.42 -13.69 -4.66
CA GLY A 322 4.16 -15.09 -4.97
C GLY A 322 5.21 -15.68 -5.93
N PRO A 323 4.99 -16.92 -6.39
CA PRO A 323 5.75 -17.47 -7.51
C PRO A 323 5.51 -16.63 -8.78
N GLU A 324 6.45 -16.69 -9.72
CA GLU A 324 6.30 -16.07 -11.04
C GLU A 324 5.12 -16.68 -11.79
N ALA A 325 4.23 -15.81 -12.28
CA ALA A 325 3.08 -16.21 -13.08
C ALA A 325 3.50 -16.51 -14.52
N SER A 326 2.80 -17.43 -15.18
CA SER A 326 3.01 -17.70 -16.60
C SER A 326 2.49 -16.53 -17.46
N SER A 327 3.08 -16.33 -18.64
CA SER A 327 2.59 -15.34 -19.62
C SER A 327 1.12 -15.57 -19.95
N ASP A 328 0.73 -16.83 -20.19
CA ASP A 328 -0.64 -17.21 -20.49
C ASP A 328 -1.63 -16.83 -19.38
N ASP A 329 -1.25 -16.99 -18.11
CA ASP A 329 -2.12 -16.64 -16.98
C ASP A 329 -2.25 -15.12 -16.82
N LEU A 330 -1.14 -14.39 -17.00
CA LEU A 330 -1.16 -12.93 -17.00
C LEU A 330 -2.00 -12.37 -18.15
N GLU A 331 -1.88 -12.93 -19.36
CA GLU A 331 -2.66 -12.54 -20.54
C GLU A 331 -4.16 -12.80 -20.36
N LYS A 332 -4.53 -13.97 -19.82
CA LYS A 332 -5.95 -14.29 -19.54
C LYS A 332 -6.56 -13.33 -18.52
N ILE A 333 -5.87 -13.06 -17.42
CA ILE A 333 -6.34 -12.12 -16.39
C ILE A 333 -6.38 -10.70 -16.96
N HIS A 334 -5.36 -10.29 -17.71
CA HIS A 334 -5.29 -8.97 -18.34
C HIS A 334 -6.44 -8.75 -19.31
N ALA A 335 -6.72 -9.72 -20.18
CA ALA A 335 -7.86 -9.68 -21.11
C ALA A 335 -9.19 -9.57 -20.36
N LYS A 336 -9.37 -10.36 -19.28
CA LYS A 336 -10.58 -10.29 -18.43
C LYS A 336 -10.79 -8.90 -17.82
N ILE A 337 -9.71 -8.25 -17.37
CA ILE A 337 -9.79 -6.90 -16.78
C ILE A 337 -10.04 -5.84 -17.86
N THR A 338 -9.40 -5.94 -19.02
CA THR A 338 -9.38 -4.88 -20.05
C THR A 338 -10.43 -5.03 -21.15
N GLU A 339 -11.20 -6.13 -21.19
CA GLU A 339 -12.27 -6.34 -22.17
C GLU A 339 -13.29 -5.16 -22.22
N ASN A 340 -13.35 -4.40 -23.32
CA ASN A 340 -14.17 -3.18 -23.47
C ASN A 340 -13.70 -1.94 -22.69
N VAL A 341 -12.49 -1.93 -22.13
CA VAL A 341 -11.85 -0.73 -21.55
C VAL A 341 -11.06 -0.01 -22.65
N LYS A 342 -11.37 1.27 -22.91
CA LYS A 342 -10.44 2.16 -23.64
C LYS A 342 -9.40 2.66 -22.64
N LEU A 343 -8.21 2.06 -22.67
CA LEU A 343 -7.06 2.45 -21.85
C LEU A 343 -6.44 3.78 -22.27
#